data_AF-A0A6G3XA42-F1
#
_entry.id   AF-A0A6G3XA42-F1
#
_cell.length_a   1.000
_cell.length_b   1.000
_cell.length_c   1.000
_cell.angle_alpha   90.00
_cell.angle_beta   90.00
_cell.angle_gamma   90.00
#
_symmetry.space_group_name_H-M   'P 1'
#
loop_
_entity.id
_entity.type
_entity.pdbx_description
1 polymer ?
#
loop_
_entity_poly.entity_id
_entity_poly.type
_entity_poly.pdbx_seq_one_letter_code
_entity_poly.pdbx_strand_id
1 'polypeptide(L)'
;LAAWLAAEGLDAYAELIWGAPGETVDSFLTGYDQLSAHVPRIAVYPLLLLPNTSYTENREEHGFVTVRGDSDDFEYVLANRTVSVAENTMMQRFMFWARMMGENMYFRHI
;
A
#
# COMPACT_ATOMS: atom_id res chain seq x y z
N LEU A 1 -0.31 -20.65 -4.02
CA LEU A 1 -1.69 -20.39 -3.50
C LEU A 1 -2.57 -19.72 -4.56
N ALA A 2 -2.24 -18.52 -5.05
CA ALA A 2 -3.05 -17.83 -6.08
C ALA A 2 -3.33 -18.66 -7.34
N ALA A 3 -2.30 -19.32 -7.90
CA ALA A 3 -2.48 -20.20 -9.06
C ALA A 3 -3.40 -21.41 -8.78
N TRP A 4 -3.41 -21.91 -7.54
CA TRP A 4 -4.30 -22.99 -7.13
C TRP A 4 -5.74 -22.49 -7.01
N LEU A 5 -5.97 -21.33 -6.37
CA LEU A 5 -7.29 -20.71 -6.28
C LEU A 5 -7.90 -20.46 -7.66
N ALA A 6 -7.10 -19.94 -8.60
CA ALA A 6 -7.52 -19.74 -9.98
C ALA A 6 -7.92 -21.06 -10.67
N ALA A 7 -7.18 -22.15 -10.43
CA ALA A 7 -7.51 -23.47 -10.98
C ALA A 7 -8.83 -24.04 -10.41
N GLU A 8 -9.19 -23.69 -9.17
CA GLU A 8 -10.47 -24.03 -8.53
C GLU A 8 -11.62 -23.06 -8.91
N GLY A 9 -11.37 -22.10 -9.81
CA GLY A 9 -12.37 -21.10 -10.21
C GLY A 9 -12.64 -20.02 -9.15
N LEU A 10 -11.70 -19.79 -8.24
CA LEU A 10 -11.77 -18.78 -7.19
C LEU A 10 -10.85 -17.59 -7.50
N ASP A 11 -11.40 -16.39 -7.42
CA ASP A 11 -10.62 -15.15 -7.55
C ASP A 11 -9.92 -14.81 -6.23
N ALA A 12 -8.62 -14.58 -6.31
CA ALA A 12 -7.84 -13.99 -5.23
C ALA A 12 -7.65 -12.49 -5.49
N TYR A 13 -7.66 -11.68 -4.44
CA TYR A 13 -7.12 -10.33 -4.50
C TYR A 13 -5.98 -10.22 -3.49
N ALA A 14 -5.07 -9.29 -3.73
CA ALA A 14 -3.96 -9.06 -2.81
C ALA A 14 -4.07 -7.70 -2.13
N GLU A 15 -3.43 -7.58 -0.98
CA GLU A 15 -3.33 -6.35 -0.21
C GLU A 15 -1.86 -6.01 0.00
N LEU A 16 -1.52 -4.74 -0.18
CA LEU A 16 -0.18 -4.20 0.06
C LEU A 16 -0.28 -2.98 0.98
N ILE A 17 0.75 -2.78 1.78
CA ILE A 17 0.93 -1.55 2.58
C ILE A 17 2.11 -0.80 1.97
N TRP A 18 1.89 0.45 1.56
CA TRP A 18 2.93 1.33 1.04
C TRP A 18 3.56 2.17 2.15
N GLY A 19 4.89 2.30 2.12
CA GLY A 19 5.64 3.24 2.95
C GLY A 19 6.23 2.61 4.21
N ALA A 20 6.39 1.28 4.21
CA ALA A 20 7.10 0.56 5.25
C ALA A 20 8.56 1.06 5.36
N PRO A 21 9.16 1.13 6.57
CA PRO A 21 10.58 1.48 6.71
C PRO A 21 11.48 0.57 5.87
N GLY A 22 12.40 1.17 5.10
CA GLY A 22 13.31 0.44 4.21
C GLY A 22 12.77 0.20 2.79
N GLU A 23 11.47 0.44 2.55
CA GLU A 23 10.88 0.36 1.22
C GLU A 23 11.15 1.63 0.41
N THR A 24 11.49 1.49 -0.87
CA THR A 24 11.61 2.60 -1.83
C THR A 24 10.46 2.57 -2.84
N VAL A 25 10.25 3.66 -3.57
CA VAL A 25 9.28 3.71 -4.68
C VAL A 25 9.53 2.58 -5.68
N ASP A 26 10.79 2.40 -6.08
CA ASP A 26 11.17 1.38 -7.05
C ASP A 26 10.93 -0.05 -6.53
N SER A 27 11.27 -0.32 -5.27
CA SER A 27 11.05 -1.66 -4.70
C SER A 27 9.57 -1.98 -4.58
N PHE A 28 8.75 -1.00 -4.18
CA PHE A 28 7.29 -1.19 -4.09
C PHE A 28 6.67 -1.40 -5.47
N LEU A 29 7.00 -0.56 -6.45
CA LEU A 29 6.45 -0.69 -7.80
C LEU A 29 6.89 -2.00 -8.47
N THR A 30 8.12 -2.46 -8.23
CA THR A 30 8.59 -3.78 -8.68
C THR A 30 7.76 -4.91 -8.06
N GLY A 31 7.51 -4.85 -6.75
CA GLY A 31 6.67 -5.84 -6.06
C GLY A 31 5.21 -5.80 -6.52
N TYR A 32 4.66 -4.60 -6.74
CA TYR A 32 3.33 -4.39 -7.27
C TYR A 32 3.18 -5.02 -8.66
N ASP A 33 4.13 -4.76 -9.56
CA ASP A 33 4.13 -5.30 -10.93
C ASP A 33 4.16 -6.84 -10.91
N GLN A 34 5.08 -7.43 -10.14
CA GLN A 34 5.17 -8.88 -9.97
C GLN A 34 3.86 -9.49 -9.45
N LEU A 35 3.23 -8.85 -8.47
CA LEU A 35 1.98 -9.32 -7.88
C LEU A 35 0.80 -9.19 -8.87
N SER A 36 0.80 -8.15 -9.70
CA SER A 36 -0.28 -7.89 -10.67
C SER A 36 -0.39 -8.97 -11.73
N ALA A 37 0.69 -9.70 -12.00
CA ALA A 37 0.69 -10.85 -12.90
C ALA A 37 -0.10 -12.06 -12.35
N HIS A 38 -0.42 -12.06 -11.06
CA HIS A 38 -1.02 -13.20 -10.37
C HIS A 38 -2.43 -12.95 -9.83
N VAL A 39 -2.83 -11.70 -9.64
CA VAL A 39 -4.15 -11.36 -9.10
C VAL A 39 -4.86 -10.28 -9.92
N PRO A 40 -6.19 -10.38 -10.09
CA PRO A 40 -6.98 -9.38 -10.81
C PRO A 40 -7.04 -8.01 -10.13
N ARG A 41 -6.83 -7.94 -8.81
CA ARG A 41 -6.95 -6.71 -8.01
C ARG A 41 -5.91 -6.69 -6.91
N ILE A 42 -5.30 -5.52 -6.72
CA ILE A 42 -4.41 -5.22 -5.58
C ILE A 42 -4.97 -3.99 -4.86
N ALA A 43 -5.35 -4.15 -3.60
CA ALA A 43 -5.68 -3.03 -2.73
C ALA A 43 -4.40 -2.55 -2.04
N VAL A 44 -4.07 -1.27 -2.20
CA VAL A 44 -2.92 -0.67 -1.53
C VAL A 44 -3.41 0.29 -0.45
N TYR A 45 -2.88 0.14 0.76
CA TYR A 45 -3.15 1.01 1.89
C TYR A 45 -1.89 1.81 2.24
N PRO A 46 -2.02 3.09 2.64
CA PRO A 46 -0.89 3.81 3.20
C PRO A 46 -0.50 3.24 4.57
N LEU A 47 0.77 3.33 4.94
CA LEU A 47 1.21 3.00 6.28
C LEU A 47 0.55 3.95 7.31
N LEU A 48 -0.10 3.34 8.30
CA LEU A 48 -0.67 4.02 9.45
C LEU A 48 0.10 3.65 10.72
N LEU A 49 0.30 4.62 11.60
CA LEU A 49 0.80 4.38 12.95
C LEU A 49 -0.38 4.18 13.88
N LEU A 50 -0.64 2.91 14.16
CA LEU A 50 -1.67 2.49 15.10
C LEU A 50 -1.11 2.55 16.54
N PRO A 51 -1.90 3.00 17.53
CA PRO A 51 -1.52 2.92 18.93
C PRO A 51 -1.19 1.48 19.35
N ASN A 52 -0.28 1.33 20.31
CA ASN A 52 0.11 0.03 20.87
C ASN A 52 0.69 -0.96 19.84
N THR A 53 1.35 -0.43 18.81
CA THR A 53 2.11 -1.24 17.84
C THR A 53 3.59 -0.86 17.89
N SER A 54 4.43 -1.79 17.45
CA SER A 54 5.89 -1.60 17.41
C SER A 54 6.32 -0.34 16.65
N TYR A 55 5.59 0.06 15.60
CA TYR A 55 5.88 1.31 14.89
C TYR A 55 5.61 2.56 15.71
N THR A 56 4.62 2.53 16.62
CA THR A 56 4.38 3.64 17.55
C THR A 56 5.44 3.71 18.65
N GLU A 57 5.98 2.57 19.08
CA GLU A 57 7.05 2.51 20.10
C GLU A 57 8.40 2.96 19.54
N ASN A 58 8.69 2.65 18.27
CA ASN A 58 10.01 2.88 17.63
C ASN A 58 9.98 4.03 16.60
N ARG A 59 9.19 5.08 16.86
CA ARG A 59 8.98 6.19 15.90
C ARG A 59 10.27 6.89 15.49
N GLU A 60 11.11 7.21 16.48
CA GLU A 60 12.37 7.90 16.24
C GLU A 60 13.34 7.02 15.44
N GLU A 61 13.33 5.71 15.68
CA GLU A 61 14.13 4.73 14.96
C GLU A 61 13.76 4.64 13.47
N HIS A 62 12.48 4.75 13.13
CA HIS A 62 12.08 4.73 11.72
C HIS A 62 12.05 6.13 11.10
N GLY A 63 12.21 7.18 11.93
CA GLY A 63 12.19 8.58 11.51
C GLY A 63 10.86 9.00 10.90
N PHE A 64 9.75 8.53 11.47
CA PHE A 64 8.43 8.82 10.94
C PHE A 64 8.09 10.31 11.08
N VAL A 65 7.61 10.87 9.97
CA VAL A 65 6.91 12.15 9.94
C VAL A 65 5.44 11.84 9.71
N THR A 66 4.58 12.27 10.63
CA THR A 66 3.17 11.91 10.62
C THR A 66 2.24 13.11 10.66
N VAL A 67 0.98 12.87 10.30
CA VAL A 67 -0.15 13.77 10.54
C VAL A 67 -1.31 12.98 11.14
N ARG A 68 -2.04 13.60 12.06
CA ARG A 68 -3.24 13.03 12.67
C ARG A 68 -4.44 13.92 12.35
N GLY A 69 -5.57 13.32 11.98
CA GLY A 69 -6.84 14.04 11.96
C GLY A 69 -7.32 14.37 13.37
N ASP A 70 -8.26 15.32 13.47
CA ASP A 70 -8.78 15.79 14.77
C ASP A 70 -9.48 14.67 15.56
N SER A 71 -10.12 13.73 14.87
CA SER A 71 -10.89 12.62 15.45
C SER A 71 -10.24 11.25 15.28
N ASP A 72 -9.05 11.18 14.67
CA ASP A 72 -8.43 9.90 14.34
C ASP A 72 -7.65 9.35 15.54
N ASP A 73 -7.84 8.06 15.80
CA ASP A 73 -7.07 7.31 16.80
C ASP A 73 -5.79 6.69 16.23
N PHE A 74 -5.46 6.97 14.96
CA PHE A 74 -4.24 6.57 14.28
C PHE A 74 -3.61 7.75 13.54
N GLU A 75 -2.36 7.59 13.11
CA GLU A 75 -1.61 8.63 12.40
C GLU A 75 -1.24 8.19 10.99
N TYR A 76 -1.32 9.11 10.03
CA TYR A 76 -0.87 8.90 8.65
C TYR A 76 0.62 9.15 8.54
N VAL A 77 1.37 8.22 7.95
CA VAL A 77 2.80 8.43 7.66
C VAL A 77 2.96 9.24 6.38
N LEU A 78 3.58 10.41 6.52
CA LEU A 78 3.93 11.30 5.41
C LEU A 78 5.33 11.01 4.86
N ALA A 79 6.27 10.64 5.72
CA ALA A 79 7.64 10.28 5.37
C ALA A 79 8.28 9.39 6.44
N ASN A 80 9.37 8.72 6.07
CA ASN A 80 10.25 7.99 6.98
C ASN A 80 11.72 8.19 6.54
N ARG A 81 12.67 7.47 7.14
CA ARG A 81 14.10 7.59 6.76
C ARG A 81 14.42 7.22 5.29
N THR A 82 13.57 6.45 4.63
CA THR A 82 13.75 5.96 3.26
C THR A 82 12.94 6.75 2.24
N VAL A 83 11.71 7.16 2.60
CA VAL A 83 10.75 7.81 1.68
C VAL A 83 10.46 9.23 2.13
N SER A 84 10.64 10.18 1.22
CA SER A 84 10.30 11.59 1.42
C SER A 84 8.80 11.87 1.27
N VAL A 85 8.35 13.03 1.77
CA VAL A 85 6.95 13.49 1.59
C VAL A 85 6.59 13.62 0.10
N ALA A 86 7.53 14.03 -0.75
CA ALA A 86 7.31 14.19 -2.18
C ALA A 86 7.08 12.84 -2.88
N GLU A 87 7.91 11.84 -2.57
CA GLU A 87 7.75 10.47 -3.07
C GLU A 87 6.45 9.84 -2.57
N ASN A 88 6.14 10.00 -1.29
CA ASN A 88 4.87 9.51 -0.75
C ASN A 88 3.68 10.19 -1.43
N THR A 89 3.72 11.51 -1.67
CA THR A 89 2.66 12.23 -2.40
C THR A 89 2.48 11.72 -3.82
N MET A 90 3.58 11.39 -4.52
CA MET A 90 3.52 10.74 -5.82
C MET A 90 2.82 9.38 -5.72
N MET A 91 3.19 8.57 -4.73
CA MET A 91 2.62 7.25 -4.52
C MET A 91 1.15 7.29 -4.09
N GLN A 92 0.71 8.31 -3.35
CA GLN A 92 -0.72 8.54 -3.08
C GLN A 92 -1.53 8.71 -4.37
N ARG A 93 -0.98 9.45 -5.36
CA ARG A 93 -1.60 9.57 -6.68
C ARG A 93 -1.62 8.25 -7.43
N PHE A 94 -0.52 7.49 -7.39
CA PHE A 94 -0.47 6.15 -7.96
C PHE A 94 -1.54 5.24 -7.34
N MET A 95 -1.63 5.16 -6.01
CA MET A 95 -2.61 4.34 -5.30
C MET A 95 -4.05 4.74 -5.65
N PHE A 96 -4.34 6.04 -5.74
CA PHE A 96 -5.65 6.54 -6.19
C PHE A 96 -6.00 6.02 -7.59
N TRP A 97 -5.08 6.16 -8.56
CA TRP A 97 -5.32 5.69 -9.93
C TRP A 97 -5.38 4.17 -10.04
N ALA A 98 -4.48 3.45 -9.38
CA ALA A 98 -4.45 2.00 -9.34
C ALA A 98 -5.78 1.44 -8.81
N ARG A 99 -6.32 2.05 -7.74
CA ARG A 99 -7.64 1.71 -7.20
C ARG A 99 -8.76 1.98 -8.20
N MET A 100 -8.77 3.17 -8.80
CA MET A 100 -9.81 3.53 -9.77
C MET A 100 -9.83 2.60 -10.99
N MET A 101 -8.66 2.24 -11.51
CA MET A 101 -8.55 1.33 -12.65
C MET A 101 -8.93 -0.10 -12.26
N GLY A 102 -8.50 -0.58 -11.09
CA GLY A 102 -8.79 -1.94 -10.64
C GLY A 102 -10.23 -2.18 -10.20
N GLU A 103 -10.89 -1.19 -9.57
CA GLU A 103 -12.27 -1.34 -9.08
C GLU A 103 -13.32 -1.11 -10.19
N ASN A 104 -12.97 -0.41 -11.27
CA ASN A 104 -13.90 -0.10 -12.37
C ASN A 104 -13.64 -0.92 -13.64
N MET A 105 -13.11 -2.14 -13.52
CA MET A 105 -12.89 -3.05 -14.65
C MET A 105 -14.19 -3.71 -15.16
N TYR A 106 -15.26 -2.92 -15.35
CA TYR A 106 -16.60 -3.39 -15.72
C TYR A 106 -16.62 -4.19 -17.04
N PHE A 107 -15.72 -3.85 -17.97
CA PHE A 107 -15.60 -4.51 -19.27
C PHE A 107 -14.39 -5.44 -19.37
N ARG A 108 -13.85 -5.96 -18.25
CA ARG A 108 -12.63 -6.78 -18.25
C ARG A 108 -12.67 -7.99 -19.19
N HIS A 109 -13.88 -8.50 -19.46
CA HIS A 109 -14.11 -9.73 -20.21
C HIS A 109 -15.04 -9.55 -21.43
N ILE A 110 -15.32 -8.30 -21.83
CA ILE A 110 -16.15 -7.98 -23.00
C ILE A 110 -15.25 -7.47 -24.12
#